data_AF-A0AAE1FXB8-F1
#
_entry.id   AF-A0AAE1FXB8-F1
#
_cell.length_a   1.000
_cell.length_b   1.000
_cell.length_c   1.000
_cell.angle_alpha   90.00
_cell.angle_beta   90.00
_cell.angle_gamma   90.00
#
_symmetry.space_group_name_H-M   'P 1'
#
loop_
_entity.id
_entity.type
_entity.pdbx_description
1 polymer ?
#
loop_
_entity_poly.entity_id
_entity_poly.type
_entity_poly.pdbx_seq_one_letter_code
_entity_poly.pdbx_strand_id
1 'polypeptide(L)'
;MHLTSLEMEGVGVGAEVPEGEEVENDNSVGDVGKSREALVEEKEDHRGLLYSIEDNPPWYTCIFLGLQHFLMMVESTVSIPYLLTPLMCMAATDPARGAIASTIIFVSGLVTLLQTTFGVRLPIVQGGTHGFLSPILAILTLLPCPPESELATLDASEREALWQARMTHVQGAICVAAVFQVLVGFTGAIGVLLKWISPLVIMPTVTLIGFSLFTVATDKAASHWGISGV
;
A
#
# COMPACT_ATOMS: atom_id res chain seq x y z
N MET A 1 53.11 -9.71 -6.85
CA MET A 1 52.23 -10.44 -5.91
C MET A 1 51.07 -10.93 -6.77
N HIS A 2 50.89 -12.23 -7.03
CA HIS A 2 50.47 -13.29 -6.10
C HIS A 2 49.15 -12.93 -5.39
N LEU A 3 48.06 -13.71 -5.43
CA LEU A 3 47.87 -15.08 -5.95
C LEU A 3 46.38 -15.35 -6.30
N THR A 4 46.13 -16.24 -7.29
CA THR A 4 44.95 -17.14 -7.52
C THR A 4 43.51 -16.69 -7.16
N SER A 5 42.48 -16.90 -8.01
CA SER A 5 41.91 -18.19 -8.48
C SER A 5 41.33 -19.08 -7.35
N LEU A 6 40.22 -19.82 -7.55
CA LEU A 6 39.36 -19.96 -8.75
C LEU A 6 37.91 -19.49 -8.41
N GLU A 7 36.75 -20.13 -8.63
CA GLU A 7 36.34 -21.42 -9.21
C GLU A 7 34.90 -21.34 -9.80
N MET A 8 34.51 -22.27 -10.68
CA MET A 8 33.13 -22.42 -11.19
C MET A 8 32.73 -23.89 -11.41
N GLU A 9 31.82 -24.41 -10.60
CA GLU A 9 31.02 -25.63 -10.85
C GLU A 9 29.61 -25.44 -10.22
N GLY A 10 28.54 -26.08 -10.68
CA GLY A 10 28.36 -26.99 -11.81
C GLY A 10 26.85 -27.34 -11.97
N VAL A 11 26.41 -27.77 -13.15
CA VAL A 11 24.99 -28.11 -13.42
C VAL A 11 24.73 -29.61 -13.19
N GLY A 12 23.61 -29.95 -12.55
CA GLY A 12 23.17 -31.34 -12.36
C GLY A 12 21.65 -31.51 -12.44
N VAL A 13 21.19 -32.56 -13.14
CA VAL A 13 19.78 -32.95 -13.29
C VAL A 13 19.69 -34.49 -13.17
N GLY A 14 18.71 -34.98 -12.42
CA GLY A 14 18.50 -36.41 -12.10
C GLY A 14 18.28 -36.54 -10.59
N ALA A 15 17.13 -36.93 -10.03
CA ALA A 15 16.12 -37.97 -10.35
C ALA A 15 16.46 -39.35 -9.76
N GLU A 16 15.81 -39.67 -8.65
CA GLU A 16 15.54 -41.05 -8.21
C GLU A 16 14.25 -41.07 -7.36
N VAL A 17 13.49 -42.17 -7.43
CA VAL A 17 12.17 -42.36 -6.81
C VAL A 17 12.07 -43.80 -6.29
N PRO A 18 11.63 -44.03 -5.03
CA PRO A 18 11.20 -45.35 -4.58
C PRO A 18 9.72 -45.60 -4.88
N GLU A 19 9.38 -46.79 -5.38
CA GLU A 19 7.99 -47.24 -5.65
C GLU A 19 7.42 -48.15 -4.55
N GLY A 20 6.08 -48.26 -4.52
CA GLY A 20 5.28 -49.23 -3.75
C GLY A 20 4.81 -48.75 -2.36
N GLU A 21 3.66 -49.16 -1.82
CA GLU A 21 2.50 -49.97 -2.27
C GLU A 21 1.31 -49.64 -1.33
N GLU A 22 0.01 -49.80 -1.64
CA GLU A 22 -0.70 -50.24 -2.86
C GLU A 22 -1.56 -49.08 -3.46
N VAL A 23 -2.90 -49.16 -3.40
CA VAL A 23 -3.89 -48.19 -3.92
C VAL A 23 -5.14 -48.17 -3.01
N GLU A 24 -5.65 -46.99 -2.65
CA GLU A 24 -7.09 -46.80 -2.38
C GLU A 24 -7.59 -45.49 -3.00
N ASN A 25 -8.85 -45.48 -3.46
CA ASN A 25 -9.35 -44.53 -4.45
C ASN A 25 -10.64 -43.87 -3.94
N ASP A 26 -10.58 -42.62 -3.49
CA ASP A 26 -11.77 -41.82 -3.13
C ASP A 26 -11.88 -40.52 -3.94
N ASN A 27 -13.10 -40.19 -4.34
CA ASN A 27 -13.44 -39.03 -5.19
C ASN A 27 -14.03 -37.89 -4.36
N SER A 28 -13.18 -37.09 -3.72
CA SER A 28 -13.57 -35.92 -2.92
C SER A 28 -12.98 -34.60 -3.45
N VAL A 29 -13.39 -34.20 -4.66
CA VAL A 29 -13.13 -32.85 -5.23
C VAL A 29 -13.91 -31.80 -4.42
N GLY A 30 -13.38 -31.36 -3.27
CA GLY A 30 -14.21 -30.61 -2.31
C GLY A 30 -13.62 -29.81 -1.15
N ASP A 31 -12.31 -29.77 -0.85
CA ASP A 31 -11.81 -29.06 0.38
C ASP A 31 -10.64 -28.06 0.24
N VAL A 32 -10.18 -27.73 -0.98
CA VAL A 32 -9.03 -26.82 -1.20
C VAL A 32 -9.18 -25.43 -0.53
N GLY A 33 -10.40 -25.00 -0.22
CA GLY A 33 -10.66 -23.76 0.53
C GLY A 33 -10.38 -23.87 2.03
N LYS A 34 -10.87 -24.91 2.70
CA LYS A 34 -10.91 -24.99 4.18
C LYS A 34 -9.54 -25.31 4.77
N SER A 35 -8.77 -26.16 4.08
CA SER A 35 -7.40 -26.48 4.46
C SER A 35 -6.46 -25.27 4.49
N ARG A 36 -6.76 -24.15 3.81
CA ARG A 36 -5.91 -22.93 3.86
C ARG A 36 -6.12 -22.07 5.10
N GLU A 37 -7.23 -22.25 5.81
CA GLU A 37 -7.52 -21.60 7.09
C GLU A 37 -7.15 -22.57 8.23
N ALA A 38 -7.51 -23.85 8.12
CA ALA A 38 -7.14 -24.87 9.11
C ALA A 38 -5.61 -25.15 9.22
N LEU A 39 -4.83 -24.99 8.14
CA LEU A 39 -3.35 -25.07 8.22
C LEU A 39 -2.69 -23.81 8.79
N VAL A 40 -3.46 -22.77 9.12
CA VAL A 40 -3.03 -21.66 9.98
C VAL A 40 -3.47 -21.91 11.43
N GLU A 41 -4.61 -22.58 11.65
CA GLU A 41 -5.26 -22.70 12.96
C GLU A 41 -5.21 -24.10 13.64
N GLU A 42 -4.28 -25.01 13.28
CA GLU A 42 -4.06 -26.22 14.11
C GLU A 42 -2.61 -26.74 14.25
N LYS A 43 -1.57 -25.89 14.20
CA LYS A 43 -0.28 -26.25 14.86
C LYS A 43 0.67 -25.10 15.28
N GLU A 44 0.15 -24.07 15.94
CA GLU A 44 0.98 -23.21 16.80
C GLU A 44 1.23 -23.87 18.16
N ASP A 45 1.96 -24.99 18.14
CA ASP A 45 2.91 -25.27 19.23
C ASP A 45 3.91 -24.09 19.31
N HIS A 46 4.38 -23.73 20.51
CA HIS A 46 4.95 -22.42 20.87
C HIS A 46 6.20 -22.00 20.06
N ARG A 47 6.03 -21.60 18.79
CA ARG A 47 7.11 -21.23 17.86
C ARG A 47 7.44 -19.74 17.86
N GLY A 48 7.68 -19.21 19.06
CA GLY A 48 8.56 -18.05 19.24
C GLY A 48 7.98 -16.66 18.98
N LEU A 49 6.66 -16.47 19.05
CA LEU A 49 6.07 -15.13 19.17
C LEU A 49 6.53 -14.48 20.49
N LEU A 50 7.25 -13.36 20.40
CA LEU A 50 7.79 -12.64 21.56
C LEU A 50 6.72 -11.83 22.32
N TYR A 51 5.64 -11.47 21.63
CA TYR A 51 4.45 -10.81 22.15
C TYR A 51 3.21 -11.25 21.35
N SER A 52 2.12 -11.57 22.04
CA SER A 52 0.78 -11.75 21.49
C SER A 52 0.04 -10.41 21.35
N ILE A 53 -1.13 -10.42 20.69
CA ILE A 53 -1.94 -9.23 20.38
C ILE A 53 -2.50 -8.56 21.66
N GLU A 54 -2.74 -9.35 22.71
CA GLU A 54 -3.26 -8.87 24.00
C GLU A 54 -2.17 -8.66 25.06
N ASP A 55 -0.91 -9.02 24.76
CA ASP A 55 0.20 -8.80 25.68
C ASP A 55 0.59 -7.32 25.72
N ASN A 56 0.91 -6.82 26.92
CA ASN A 56 1.40 -5.46 27.12
C ASN A 56 2.93 -5.46 27.35
N PRO A 57 3.76 -5.04 26.38
CA PRO A 57 5.21 -5.00 26.57
C PRO A 57 5.64 -4.01 27.66
N PRO A 58 6.88 -4.11 28.18
CA PRO A 58 7.47 -3.08 29.02
C PRO A 58 7.41 -1.71 28.33
N TRP A 59 7.07 -0.67 29.11
CA TRP A 59 6.77 0.66 28.61
C TRP A 59 7.86 1.28 27.71
N TYR A 60 9.14 0.97 27.97
CA TYR A 60 10.26 1.40 27.13
C TYR A 60 10.23 0.73 25.74
N THR A 61 9.95 -0.57 25.66
CA THR A 61 9.81 -1.30 24.39
C THR A 61 8.62 -0.77 23.58
N CYS A 62 7.49 -0.46 24.24
CA CYS A 62 6.32 0.14 23.59
C CYS A 62 6.64 1.48 22.91
N ILE A 63 7.47 2.33 23.52
CA ILE A 63 7.86 3.62 22.94
C ILE A 63 8.68 3.43 21.66
N PHE A 64 9.68 2.53 21.66
CA PHE A 64 10.49 2.27 20.47
C PHE A 64 9.70 1.58 19.35
N LEU A 65 8.85 0.60 19.68
CA LEU A 65 8.02 -0.11 18.70
C LEU A 65 6.94 0.81 18.10
N GLY A 66 6.31 1.65 18.93
CA GLY A 66 5.36 2.68 18.48
C GLY A 66 6.02 3.74 17.60
N LEU A 67 7.23 4.17 17.92
CA LEU A 67 8.02 5.08 17.07
C LEU A 67 8.36 4.42 15.72
N GLN A 68 8.76 3.15 15.71
CA GLN A 68 9.01 2.41 14.45
C GLN A 68 7.75 2.32 13.57
N HIS A 69 6.60 1.98 14.15
CA HIS A 69 5.32 1.95 13.42
C HIS A 69 4.92 3.33 12.89
N PHE A 70 5.09 4.38 13.69
CA PHE A 70 4.84 5.76 13.27
C PHE A 70 5.73 6.17 12.08
N LEU A 71 7.03 5.91 12.15
CA LEU A 71 7.98 6.26 11.08
C LEU A 71 7.67 5.55 9.76
N MET A 72 7.35 4.25 9.79
CA MET A 72 6.98 3.51 8.57
C MET A 72 5.64 3.97 7.98
N MET A 73 4.65 4.34 8.81
CA MET A 73 3.39 4.89 8.29
C MET A 73 3.56 6.29 7.70
N VAL A 74 4.36 7.16 8.34
CA VAL A 74 4.58 8.53 7.87
C VAL A 74 5.29 8.56 6.51
N GLU A 75 6.28 7.70 6.29
CA GLU A 75 6.96 7.55 4.99
C GLU A 75 5.94 7.29 3.86
N SER A 76 5.19 6.19 3.97
CA SER A 76 4.16 5.81 2.99
C SER A 76 3.06 6.87 2.84
N THR A 77 2.69 7.57 3.92
CA THR A 77 1.60 8.55 3.91
C THR A 77 2.02 9.91 3.33
N VAL A 78 3.30 10.28 3.44
CA VAL A 78 3.87 11.53 2.84
C VAL A 78 4.21 11.35 1.36
N SER A 79 4.52 10.13 0.90
CA SER A 79 4.75 9.82 -0.51
C SER A 79 3.57 10.24 -1.41
N ILE A 80 2.34 9.94 -0.99
CA ILE A 80 1.10 10.21 -1.74
C ILE A 80 0.93 11.71 -2.10
N PRO A 81 0.89 12.67 -1.15
CA PRO A 81 0.78 14.10 -1.48
C PRO A 81 2.04 14.63 -2.18
N TYR A 82 3.23 14.07 -1.93
CA TYR A 82 4.44 14.48 -2.64
C TYR A 82 4.34 14.18 -4.14
N LEU A 83 3.91 12.98 -4.52
CA LEU A 83 3.69 12.60 -5.92
C LEU A 83 2.49 13.33 -6.56
N LEU A 84 1.43 13.59 -5.78
CA LEU A 84 0.17 14.15 -6.28
C LEU A 84 0.20 15.67 -6.49
N THR A 85 0.84 16.44 -5.60
CA THR A 85 0.87 17.91 -5.68
C THR A 85 1.37 18.50 -7.02
N PRO A 86 2.42 17.99 -7.70
CA PRO A 86 2.81 18.53 -9.01
C PRO A 86 1.76 18.28 -10.10
N LEU A 87 0.92 17.25 -9.97
CA LEU A 87 -0.15 16.91 -10.91
C LEU A 87 -1.44 17.72 -10.64
N MET A 88 -1.52 18.35 -9.46
CA MET A 88 -2.53 19.36 -9.13
C MET A 88 -2.11 20.79 -9.49
N CYS A 89 -1.04 20.95 -10.28
CA CYS A 89 -0.47 22.23 -10.72
C CYS A 89 0.01 23.14 -9.56
N MET A 90 0.34 22.58 -8.39
CA MET A 90 0.95 23.37 -7.30
C MET A 90 2.40 23.75 -7.63
N ALA A 91 2.75 25.01 -7.38
CA ALA A 91 4.12 25.48 -7.46
C ALA A 91 4.99 24.81 -6.39
N ALA A 92 6.28 24.58 -6.69
CA ALA A 92 7.13 23.77 -5.81
C ALA A 92 7.29 24.35 -4.39
N THR A 93 7.27 25.69 -4.28
CA THR A 93 7.42 26.49 -3.05
C THR A 93 6.11 26.80 -2.33
N ASP A 94 4.98 26.24 -2.77
CA ASP A 94 3.66 26.62 -2.26
C ASP A 94 3.42 26.07 -0.83
N PRO A 95 3.05 26.91 0.16
CA PRO A 95 2.82 26.46 1.54
C PRO A 95 1.66 25.46 1.66
N ALA A 96 0.72 25.43 0.70
CA ALA A 96 -0.37 24.45 0.69
C ALA A 96 0.13 23.01 0.61
N ARG A 97 1.32 22.75 0.03
CA ARG A 97 1.94 21.41 -0.01
C ARG A 97 2.22 20.88 1.41
N GLY A 98 2.74 21.73 2.29
CA GLY A 98 2.97 21.41 3.70
C GLY A 98 1.67 21.27 4.51
N ALA A 99 0.64 22.05 4.17
CA ALA A 99 -0.68 21.91 4.78
C ALA A 99 -1.36 20.58 4.41
N ILE A 100 -1.27 20.13 3.15
CA ILE A 100 -1.79 18.82 2.73
C ILE A 100 -1.00 17.68 3.40
N ALA A 101 0.35 17.75 3.43
CA ALA A 101 1.18 16.73 4.07
C ALA A 101 0.94 16.60 5.59
N SER A 102 0.75 17.71 6.30
CA SER A 102 0.45 17.68 7.74
C SER A 102 -0.98 17.23 8.05
N THR A 103 -1.97 17.65 7.24
CA THR A 103 -3.37 17.23 7.44
C THR A 103 -3.60 15.74 7.16
N ILE A 104 -2.95 15.13 6.15
CA ILE A 104 -3.10 13.68 5.91
C ILE A 104 -2.54 12.84 7.07
N ILE A 105 -1.39 13.21 7.66
CA ILE A 105 -0.83 12.54 8.84
C ILE A 105 -1.76 12.73 10.06
N PHE A 106 -2.25 13.96 10.29
CA PHE A 106 -3.12 14.26 11.42
C PHE A 106 -4.45 13.48 11.35
N VAL A 107 -5.09 13.44 10.18
CA VAL A 107 -6.32 12.68 9.96
C VAL A 107 -6.07 11.17 10.02
N SER A 108 -4.95 10.67 9.50
CA SER A 108 -4.51 9.28 9.65
C SER A 108 -4.39 8.87 11.14
N GLY A 109 -3.76 9.71 11.96
CA GLY A 109 -3.68 9.49 13.41
C GLY A 109 -5.06 9.50 14.09
N LEU A 110 -5.92 10.47 13.76
CA LEU A 110 -7.27 10.56 14.32
C LEU A 110 -8.14 9.34 13.94
N VAL A 111 -8.11 8.92 12.67
CA VAL A 111 -8.86 7.74 12.20
C VAL A 111 -8.32 6.46 12.83
N THR A 112 -7.00 6.33 13.01
CA THR A 112 -6.39 5.21 13.74
C THR A 112 -6.88 5.16 15.18
N LEU A 113 -6.89 6.30 15.91
CA LEU A 113 -7.40 6.37 17.28
C LEU A 113 -8.89 6.00 17.37
N LEU A 114 -9.72 6.46 16.43
CA LEU A 114 -11.14 6.09 16.37
C LEU A 114 -11.33 4.59 16.10
N GLN A 115 -10.54 4.02 15.17
CA GLN A 115 -10.57 2.60 14.82
C GLN A 115 -10.16 1.69 15.99
N THR A 116 -9.16 2.09 16.78
CA THR A 116 -8.69 1.32 17.95
C THR A 116 -9.56 1.50 19.20
N THR A 117 -10.28 2.61 19.35
CA THR A 117 -11.12 2.88 20.54
C THR A 117 -12.58 2.46 20.36
N PHE A 118 -13.21 2.87 19.26
CA PHE A 118 -14.64 2.66 18.94
C PHE A 118 -14.88 1.66 17.81
N GLY A 119 -13.88 1.43 16.95
CA GLY A 119 -13.94 0.45 15.86
C GLY A 119 -13.69 -0.98 16.35
N VAL A 120 -13.01 -1.78 15.52
CA VAL A 120 -12.80 -3.23 15.74
C VAL A 120 -11.78 -3.52 16.85
N ARG A 121 -11.20 -2.50 17.51
CA ARG A 121 -10.21 -2.57 18.61
C ARG A 121 -8.87 -3.25 18.30
N LEU A 122 -8.70 -3.86 17.12
CA LEU A 122 -7.39 -4.31 16.64
C LEU A 122 -6.46 -3.11 16.36
N PRO A 123 -5.14 -3.22 16.63
CA PRO A 123 -4.15 -2.17 16.41
C PRO A 123 -3.78 -2.00 14.92
N ILE A 124 -4.75 -1.63 14.08
CA ILE A 124 -4.57 -1.43 12.64
C ILE A 124 -4.35 0.06 12.36
N VAL A 125 -3.12 0.44 12.00
CA VAL A 125 -2.80 1.82 11.60
C VAL A 125 -3.51 2.15 10.28
N GLN A 126 -4.28 3.23 10.27
CA GLN A 126 -5.02 3.72 9.10
C GLN A 126 -4.25 4.86 8.44
N GLY A 127 -4.05 4.79 7.12
CA GLY A 127 -3.29 5.79 6.36
C GLY A 127 -3.77 5.92 4.92
N GLY A 128 -3.09 6.76 4.13
CA GLY A 128 -3.38 6.86 2.69
C GLY A 128 -2.98 5.58 1.96
N THR A 129 -3.80 5.14 1.00
CA THR A 129 -3.49 3.95 0.18
C THR A 129 -2.99 4.33 -1.22
N HIS A 130 -1.82 3.81 -1.58
CA HIS A 130 -1.26 3.87 -2.93
C HIS A 130 -2.17 3.21 -3.99
N GLY A 131 -3.09 2.33 -3.59
CA GLY A 131 -4.09 1.74 -4.48
C GLY A 131 -5.03 2.75 -5.15
N PHE A 132 -5.33 3.87 -4.48
CA PHE A 132 -6.11 4.95 -5.11
C PHE A 132 -5.27 5.90 -5.98
N LEU A 133 -3.94 5.81 -5.94
CA LEU A 133 -3.10 6.74 -6.70
C LEU A 133 -3.28 6.52 -8.21
N SER A 134 -3.35 5.29 -8.70
CA SER A 134 -3.60 5.00 -10.12
C SER A 134 -4.93 5.58 -10.68
N PRO A 135 -6.11 5.43 -10.03
CA PRO A 135 -7.33 6.10 -10.49
C PRO A 135 -7.31 7.62 -10.28
N ILE A 136 -6.60 8.14 -9.28
CA ILE A 136 -6.41 9.60 -9.11
C ILE A 136 -5.57 10.18 -10.27
N LEU A 137 -4.51 9.49 -10.69
CA LEU A 137 -3.74 9.85 -11.89
C LEU A 137 -4.66 9.93 -13.12
N ALA A 138 -5.51 8.92 -13.33
CA ALA A 138 -6.46 8.92 -14.43
C ALA A 138 -7.42 10.13 -14.41
N ILE A 139 -7.99 10.45 -13.24
CA ILE A 139 -8.84 11.66 -13.07
C ILE A 139 -8.08 12.93 -13.43
N LEU A 140 -6.82 13.07 -13.00
CA LEU A 140 -6.01 14.26 -13.30
C LEU A 140 -5.56 14.34 -14.77
N THR A 141 -5.39 13.23 -15.49
CA THR A 141 -5.13 13.28 -16.95
C THR A 141 -6.30 13.84 -17.76
N LEU A 142 -7.54 13.74 -17.25
CA LEU A 142 -8.72 14.34 -17.88
C LEU A 142 -8.83 15.86 -17.63
N LEU A 143 -8.10 16.37 -16.64
CA LEU A 143 -7.98 17.81 -16.33
C LEU A 143 -6.52 18.23 -16.57
N PRO A 144 -6.05 18.44 -17.82
CA PRO A 144 -4.68 18.89 -18.06
C PRO A 144 -4.37 20.20 -17.30
N CYS A 145 -3.13 20.37 -16.81
CA CYS A 145 -2.68 21.67 -16.28
C CYS A 145 -2.55 22.68 -17.44
N PRO A 146 -2.79 23.99 -17.20
CA PRO A 146 -2.36 25.03 -18.15
C PRO A 146 -0.82 24.98 -18.30
N PRO A 147 -0.27 25.46 -19.42
CA PRO A 147 1.17 25.49 -19.63
C PRO A 147 1.88 26.35 -18.58
N GLU A 148 3.12 26.01 -18.25
CA GLU A 148 3.89 26.67 -17.17
C GLU A 148 4.02 28.19 -17.39
N SER A 149 4.09 28.63 -18.64
CA SER A 149 4.10 30.05 -19.03
C SER A 149 2.84 30.81 -18.61
N GLU A 150 1.66 30.18 -18.65
CA GLU A 150 0.40 30.79 -18.17
C GLU A 150 0.27 30.64 -16.66
N LEU A 151 0.63 29.47 -16.11
CA LEU A 151 0.61 29.18 -14.67
C LEU A 151 1.53 30.12 -13.85
N ALA A 152 2.60 30.63 -14.45
CA ALA A 152 3.49 31.64 -13.89
C ALA A 152 2.94 33.09 -13.99
N THR A 153 1.96 33.34 -14.86
CA THR A 153 1.31 34.67 -15.01
C THR A 153 -0.01 34.82 -14.25
N LEU A 154 -0.63 33.71 -13.84
CA LEU A 154 -1.84 33.71 -13.00
C LEU A 154 -1.57 34.30 -11.60
N ASP A 155 -2.57 34.97 -11.04
CA ASP A 155 -2.50 35.46 -9.66
C ASP A 155 -2.43 34.31 -8.65
N ALA A 156 -1.95 34.61 -7.44
CA ALA A 156 -1.94 33.66 -6.33
C ALA A 156 -3.33 33.06 -6.05
N SER A 157 -4.40 33.87 -6.13
CA SER A 157 -5.77 33.41 -5.91
C SER A 157 -6.28 32.46 -7.01
N GLU A 158 -5.94 32.73 -8.27
CA GLU A 158 -6.31 31.89 -9.42
C GLU A 158 -5.59 30.54 -9.39
N ARG A 159 -4.29 30.54 -9.03
CA ARG A 159 -3.53 29.31 -8.82
C ARG A 159 -4.07 28.49 -7.64
N GLU A 160 -4.56 29.14 -6.58
CA GLU A 160 -5.20 28.45 -5.46
C GLU A 160 -6.49 27.74 -5.90
N ALA A 161 -7.37 28.45 -6.62
CA ALA A 161 -8.60 27.89 -7.17
C ALA A 161 -8.35 26.69 -8.11
N LEU A 162 -7.29 26.73 -8.93
CA LEU A 162 -6.92 25.65 -9.84
C LEU A 162 -6.59 24.32 -9.12
N TRP A 163 -5.81 24.35 -8.04
CA TRP A 163 -5.50 23.13 -7.30
C TRP A 163 -6.69 22.68 -6.42
N GLN A 164 -7.43 23.63 -5.86
CA GLN A 164 -8.63 23.34 -5.05
C GLN A 164 -9.69 22.63 -5.88
N ALA A 165 -9.99 23.11 -7.09
CA ALA A 165 -10.96 22.47 -7.99
C ALA A 165 -10.58 21.01 -8.34
N ARG A 166 -9.28 20.72 -8.48
CA ARG A 166 -8.76 19.35 -8.70
C ARG A 166 -8.92 18.48 -7.46
N MET A 167 -8.58 19.03 -6.29
CA MET A 167 -8.74 18.35 -5.02
C MET A 167 -10.20 18.03 -4.73
N THR A 168 -11.14 18.93 -5.04
CA THR A 168 -12.59 18.70 -4.91
C THR A 168 -13.08 17.55 -5.79
N HIS A 169 -12.65 17.46 -7.06
CA HIS A 169 -13.02 16.32 -7.92
C HIS A 169 -12.48 14.98 -7.39
N VAL A 170 -11.23 14.96 -6.91
CA VAL A 170 -10.61 13.76 -6.32
C VAL A 170 -11.30 13.34 -5.02
N GLN A 171 -11.55 14.28 -4.11
CA GLN A 171 -12.27 14.02 -2.86
C GLN A 171 -13.72 13.58 -3.10
N GLY A 172 -14.41 14.17 -4.08
CA GLY A 172 -15.76 13.77 -4.48
C GLY A 172 -15.80 12.33 -5.01
N ALA A 173 -14.86 11.94 -5.88
CA ALA A 173 -14.74 10.58 -6.38
C ALA A 173 -14.46 9.57 -5.26
N ILE A 174 -13.55 9.89 -4.34
CA ILE A 174 -13.23 9.04 -3.18
C ILE A 174 -14.46 8.92 -2.24
N CYS A 175 -15.22 10.00 -2.03
CA CYS A 175 -16.42 9.99 -1.20
C CYS A 175 -17.50 9.05 -1.78
N VAL A 176 -17.78 9.15 -3.09
CA VAL A 176 -18.74 8.26 -3.78
C VAL A 176 -18.26 6.80 -3.74
N ALA A 177 -16.97 6.55 -3.96
CA ALA A 177 -16.38 5.21 -3.86
C ALA A 177 -16.49 4.64 -2.43
N ALA A 178 -16.25 5.44 -1.40
CA ALA A 178 -16.39 5.04 0.00
C ALA A 178 -17.85 4.69 0.36
N VAL A 179 -18.82 5.51 -0.06
CA VAL A 179 -20.26 5.21 0.14
C VAL A 179 -20.64 3.91 -0.57
N PHE A 180 -20.20 3.71 -1.81
CA PHE A 180 -20.43 2.46 -2.55
C PHE A 180 -19.81 1.25 -1.83
N GLN A 181 -18.56 1.36 -1.37
CA GLN A 181 -17.87 0.27 -0.68
C GLN A 181 -18.50 -0.06 0.68
N VAL A 182 -19.02 0.93 1.41
CA VAL A 182 -19.80 0.73 2.64
C VAL A 182 -21.11 -0.02 2.35
N LEU A 183 -21.84 0.35 1.29
CA LEU A 183 -23.06 -0.35 0.87
C LEU A 183 -22.76 -1.81 0.48
N VAL A 184 -21.72 -2.05 -0.34
CA VAL A 184 -21.29 -3.41 -0.71
C VAL A 184 -20.85 -4.21 0.53
N GLY A 185 -20.18 -3.57 1.50
CA GLY A 185 -19.86 -4.16 2.80
C GLY A 185 -21.09 -4.64 3.56
N PHE A 186 -22.11 -3.79 3.71
CA PHE A 186 -23.37 -4.15 4.38
C PHE A 186 -24.16 -5.26 3.67
N THR A 187 -24.02 -5.43 2.36
CA THR A 187 -24.66 -6.56 1.64
C THR A 187 -23.99 -7.92 1.89
N GLY A 188 -22.83 -7.96 2.56
CA GLY A 188 -22.06 -9.20 2.79
C GLY A 188 -21.42 -9.81 1.53
N ALA A 189 -21.59 -9.20 0.36
CA ALA A 189 -21.06 -9.70 -0.92
C ALA A 189 -19.54 -9.93 -0.92
N ILE A 190 -18.80 -9.15 -0.12
CA ILE A 190 -17.35 -9.32 0.09
C ILE A 190 -17.00 -10.70 0.66
N GLY A 191 -17.82 -11.28 1.55
CA GLY A 191 -17.58 -12.63 2.08
C GLY A 191 -17.72 -13.73 1.01
N VAL A 192 -18.65 -13.56 0.07
CA VAL A 192 -18.80 -14.46 -1.09
C VAL A 192 -17.64 -14.27 -2.09
N LEU A 193 -17.22 -13.02 -2.30
CA LEU A 193 -16.14 -12.67 -3.21
C LEU A 193 -14.77 -13.16 -2.72
N LEU A 194 -14.50 -13.11 -1.42
CA LEU A 194 -13.26 -13.63 -0.81
C LEU A 194 -13.07 -15.14 -1.06
N LYS A 195 -14.17 -15.90 -1.20
CA LYS A 195 -14.10 -17.33 -1.58
C LYS A 195 -13.63 -17.56 -3.02
N TRP A 196 -13.68 -16.54 -3.89
CA TRP A 196 -13.14 -16.57 -5.26
C TRP A 196 -11.76 -15.92 -5.38
N ILE A 197 -11.47 -14.88 -4.59
CA ILE A 197 -10.18 -14.18 -4.64
C ILE A 197 -9.12 -14.99 -3.90
N SER A 198 -8.47 -15.92 -4.61
CA SER A 198 -7.26 -16.57 -4.12
C SER A 198 -6.07 -15.58 -4.06
N PRO A 199 -5.11 -15.74 -3.12
CA PRO A 199 -3.92 -14.89 -3.04
C PRO A 199 -3.09 -14.81 -4.32
N LEU A 200 -3.20 -15.84 -5.19
CA LEU A 200 -2.57 -15.90 -6.51
C LEU A 200 -3.03 -14.78 -7.45
N VAL A 201 -4.24 -14.23 -7.24
CA VAL A 201 -4.76 -13.08 -8.01
C VAL A 201 -4.44 -11.75 -7.32
N ILE A 202 -4.37 -11.72 -5.98
CA ILE A 202 -4.06 -10.50 -5.22
C ILE A 202 -2.64 -10.02 -5.51
N MET A 203 -1.65 -10.91 -5.41
CA MET A 203 -0.23 -10.55 -5.57
C MET A 203 0.10 -9.88 -6.91
N PRO A 204 -0.26 -10.42 -8.10
CA PRO A 204 -0.01 -9.75 -9.37
C PRO A 204 -0.81 -8.46 -9.50
N THR A 205 -2.03 -8.37 -8.96
CA THR A 205 -2.83 -7.13 -8.99
C THR A 205 -2.15 -6.00 -8.22
N VAL A 206 -1.64 -6.28 -7.02
CA VAL A 206 -0.86 -5.30 -6.22
C VAL A 206 0.46 -4.95 -6.91
N THR A 207 1.11 -5.92 -7.55
CA THR A 207 2.34 -5.67 -8.33
C THR A 207 2.09 -4.76 -9.54
N LEU A 208 0.97 -4.94 -10.26
CA LEU A 208 0.57 -4.08 -11.37
C LEU A 208 0.23 -2.65 -10.92
N ILE A 209 -0.40 -2.49 -9.75
CA ILE A 209 -0.64 -1.19 -9.12
C ILE A 209 0.69 -0.50 -8.77
N GLY A 210 1.66 -1.23 -8.20
CA GLY A 210 3.00 -0.68 -7.96
C GLY A 210 3.71 -0.26 -9.24
N PHE A 211 3.62 -1.09 -10.29
CA PHE A 211 4.24 -0.82 -11.59
C PHE A 211 3.64 0.39 -12.31
N SER A 212 2.33 0.66 -12.19
CA SER A 212 1.71 1.84 -12.82
C SER A 212 2.14 3.17 -12.18
N LEU A 213 2.68 3.14 -10.96
CA LEU A 213 3.23 4.30 -10.26
C LEU A 213 4.73 4.50 -10.52
N PHE A 214 5.44 3.45 -10.94
CA PHE A 214 6.88 3.46 -11.15
C PHE A 214 7.33 4.52 -12.17
N THR A 215 6.58 4.71 -13.25
CA THR A 215 6.89 5.72 -14.29
C THR A 215 6.92 7.15 -13.74
N VAL A 216 5.90 7.53 -12.97
CA VAL A 216 5.81 8.86 -12.35
C VAL A 216 6.93 9.04 -11.31
N ALA A 217 7.29 7.98 -10.58
CA ALA A 217 8.42 8.00 -9.65
C ALA A 217 9.76 8.14 -10.38
N THR A 218 9.99 7.42 -11.49
CA THR A 218 11.24 7.52 -12.27
C THR A 218 11.43 8.88 -12.91
N ASP A 219 10.37 9.52 -13.42
CA ASP A 219 10.48 10.86 -14.02
C ASP A 219 10.90 11.92 -12.98
N LYS A 220 10.41 11.78 -11.73
CA LYS A 220 10.81 12.64 -10.61
C LYS A 220 12.21 12.33 -10.08
N ALA A 221 12.59 11.05 -9.99
CA ALA A 221 13.94 10.64 -9.57
C ALA A 221 15.02 11.06 -10.59
N ALA A 222 14.77 10.85 -11.88
CA ALA A 222 15.70 11.19 -12.97
C ALA A 222 16.01 12.70 -13.01
N SER A 223 15.05 13.54 -12.64
CA SER A 223 15.22 15.01 -12.54
C SER A 223 16.34 15.42 -11.56
N HIS A 224 16.63 14.60 -10.55
CA HIS A 224 17.64 14.87 -9.51
C HIS A 224 18.54 13.65 -9.21
N TRP A 225 18.96 12.94 -10.25
CA TRP A 225 19.74 11.68 -10.17
C TRP A 225 20.95 11.72 -9.22
N GLY A 226 21.68 12.86 -9.14
CA GLY A 226 22.84 13.02 -8.28
C GLY A 226 22.56 13.15 -6.77
N ILE A 227 21.28 13.28 -6.38
CA ILE A 227 20.81 13.27 -4.98
C ILE A 227 19.88 12.07 -4.72
N SER A 228 19.17 11.58 -5.73
CA SER A 228 18.29 10.40 -5.63
C SER A 228 19.03 9.05 -5.69
N GLY A 229 20.37 9.05 -5.69
CA GLY A 229 21.23 7.86 -5.78
C GLY A 229 22.11 7.62 -4.55
N VAL A 230 21.72 8.15 -3.39
CA VAL A 230 22.39 8.04 -2.07
C VAL A 230 21.38 7.51 -1.05
#